data_AF-A0A7S0WK01-F1
#
_entry.id   AF-A0A7S0WK01-F1
#
_cell.length_a   1.000
_cell.length_b   1.000
_cell.length_c   1.000
_cell.angle_alpha   90.00
_cell.angle_beta   90.00
_cell.angle_gamma   90.00
#
_symmetry.space_group_name_H-M   'P 1'
#
loop_
_entity.id
_entity.type
_entity.pdbx_description
1 polymer ?
#
loop_
_entity_poly.entity_id
_entity_poly.type
_entity_poly.pdbx_seq_one_letter_code
_entity_poly.pdbx_strand_id
1 'polypeptide(L)'
;ARVDACNTITAADYASYVPFIVDGHAVGALQPWFADALVAACGSDALERSSDGAVRTSASLTTPDARSAAIAPGLRKLHNDGVITGWRDEIFPCTMGYGREPLLRVERAAASLLGVRAFGVHVNGFVTLANGERELWVAKRAKDKQTFPGKLDHLVAGGLPDGMAPSVCVVKECGEEASVPEWLAK
;
A
#
# COMPACT_ATOMS: atom_id res chain seq x y z
N ALA A 1 -15.31 17.18 -8.74
CA ALA A 1 -15.41 17.26 -7.27
C ALA A 1 -14.81 16.06 -6.54
N ARG A 2 -15.37 14.83 -6.63
CA ARG A 2 -14.83 13.66 -5.90
C ARG A 2 -13.56 13.06 -6.50
N VAL A 3 -13.46 13.02 -7.84
CA VAL A 3 -12.25 12.60 -8.55
C VAL A 3 -11.09 13.54 -8.20
N ASP A 4 -11.31 14.85 -8.24
CA ASP A 4 -10.29 15.86 -7.92
C ASP A 4 -9.82 15.75 -6.48
N ALA A 5 -10.72 15.44 -5.53
CA ALA A 5 -10.36 15.22 -4.13
C ALA A 5 -9.42 14.02 -3.91
N CYS A 6 -9.37 13.08 -4.86
CA CYS A 6 -8.42 11.96 -4.85
C CYS A 6 -7.12 12.26 -5.60
N ASN A 7 -7.03 13.41 -6.28
CA ASN A 7 -5.91 13.80 -7.15
C ASN A 7 -5.46 15.23 -6.84
N THR A 8 -5.41 15.60 -5.57
CA THR A 8 -5.09 16.98 -5.13
C THR A 8 -3.61 17.32 -5.18
N ILE A 9 -2.72 16.32 -5.23
CA ILE A 9 -1.27 16.54 -5.30
C ILE A 9 -0.91 17.14 -6.67
N THR A 10 -0.36 18.35 -6.65
CA THR A 10 0.16 19.01 -7.85
C THR A 10 1.60 18.61 -8.14
N ALA A 11 2.10 18.94 -9.33
CA ALA A 11 3.52 18.75 -9.66
C ALA A 11 4.46 19.55 -8.73
N ALA A 12 4.02 20.74 -8.29
CA ALA A 12 4.79 21.57 -7.35
C ALA A 12 4.82 20.93 -5.94
N ASP A 13 3.69 20.39 -5.49
CA ASP A 13 3.65 19.64 -4.22
C ASP A 13 4.57 18.43 -4.32
N TYR A 14 4.47 17.65 -5.39
CA TYR A 14 5.29 16.45 -5.61
C TYR A 14 6.79 16.76 -5.65
N ALA A 15 7.19 17.91 -6.22
CA ALA A 15 8.58 18.36 -6.24
C ALA A 15 9.17 18.66 -4.85
N SER A 16 8.33 18.83 -3.82
CA SER A 16 8.79 18.99 -2.43
C SER A 16 9.06 17.67 -1.71
N TYR A 17 8.66 16.54 -2.30
CA TYR A 17 8.92 15.21 -1.76
C TYR A 17 10.31 14.73 -2.16
N VAL A 18 10.86 13.85 -1.33
CA VAL A 18 12.14 13.18 -1.54
C VAL A 18 11.91 11.89 -2.33
N PRO A 19 12.50 11.71 -3.52
CA PRO A 19 12.32 10.48 -4.28
C PRO A 19 12.87 9.27 -3.53
N PHE A 20 12.08 8.19 -3.47
CA PHE A 20 12.53 6.89 -3.00
C PHE A 20 12.90 6.02 -4.21
N ILE A 21 14.19 5.73 -4.33
CA ILE A 21 14.79 5.09 -5.48
C ILE A 21 15.26 3.68 -5.07
N VAL A 22 14.77 2.68 -5.77
CA VAL A 22 15.13 1.28 -5.56
C VAL A 22 15.64 0.73 -6.88
N ASP A 23 16.86 0.21 -6.90
CA ASP A 23 17.47 -0.37 -8.11
C ASP A 23 17.44 0.57 -9.32
N GLY A 24 17.71 1.86 -9.08
CA GLY A 24 17.67 2.91 -10.11
C GLY A 24 16.27 3.41 -10.50
N HIS A 25 15.20 2.88 -9.89
CA HIS A 25 13.83 3.23 -10.24
C HIS A 25 13.14 4.04 -9.12
N ALA A 26 12.45 5.13 -9.48
CA ALA A 26 11.62 5.88 -8.55
C ALA A 26 10.32 5.13 -8.26
N VAL A 27 10.27 4.49 -7.09
CA VAL A 27 9.13 3.68 -6.65
C VAL A 27 8.20 4.42 -5.69
N GLY A 28 8.66 5.51 -5.09
CA GLY A 28 7.88 6.30 -4.15
C GLY A 28 8.41 7.71 -3.92
N ALA A 29 7.72 8.45 -3.07
CA ALA A 29 7.99 9.84 -2.74
C ALA A 29 7.75 10.07 -1.25
N LEU A 30 8.81 10.45 -0.53
CA LEU A 30 8.84 10.56 0.92
C LEU A 30 8.66 12.02 1.33
N GLN A 31 7.96 12.26 2.43
CA GLN A 31 8.08 13.54 3.12
C GLN A 31 9.55 13.74 3.56
N PRO A 32 10.13 14.95 3.48
CA PRO A 32 11.54 15.17 3.83
C PRO A 32 11.92 14.66 5.23
N TRP A 33 11.07 14.94 6.23
CA TRP A 33 11.29 14.47 7.60
C TRP A 33 11.30 12.93 7.72
N PHE A 34 10.47 12.25 6.92
CA PHE A 34 10.38 10.80 6.94
C PHE A 34 11.56 10.16 6.21
N ALA A 35 12.06 10.80 5.15
CA ALA A 35 13.28 10.37 4.48
C ALA A 35 14.48 10.34 5.44
N ASP A 36 14.62 11.38 6.27
CA ASP A 36 15.70 11.45 7.27
C ASP A 36 15.52 10.38 8.36
N ALA A 37 14.30 10.22 8.88
CA ALA A 37 13.99 9.20 9.87
C ALA A 37 14.22 7.77 9.34
N LEU A 38 13.85 7.52 8.08
CA LEU A 38 14.01 6.22 7.42
C LEU A 38 15.49 5.86 7.23
N VAL A 39 16.31 6.79 6.70
CA VAL A 39 17.75 6.56 6.54
C VAL A 39 18.41 6.34 7.91
N ALA A 40 18.07 7.13 8.93
CA ALA A 40 18.60 6.96 10.27
C ALA A 40 18.19 5.62 10.93
N ALA A 41 16.98 5.14 10.66
CA ALA A 41 16.49 3.87 11.21
C ALA A 41 17.07 2.65 10.50
N CYS A 42 17.24 2.70 9.17
CA CYS A 42 17.77 1.59 8.37
C CYS A 42 19.31 1.53 8.37
N GLY A 43 19.99 2.66 8.54
CA GLY A 43 21.44 2.75 8.46
C GLY A 43 21.98 2.78 7.03
N SER A 44 23.24 3.22 6.89
CA SER A 44 23.90 3.45 5.59
C SER A 44 24.13 2.18 4.77
N ASP A 45 24.17 1.01 5.41
CA ASP A 45 24.31 -0.27 4.72
C ASP A 45 23.05 -0.65 3.93
N ALA A 46 21.89 -0.11 4.33
CA ALA A 46 20.60 -0.37 3.71
C ALA A 46 20.16 0.77 2.79
N LEU A 47 20.19 2.00 3.30
CA LEU A 47 19.70 3.20 2.62
C LEU A 47 20.70 4.34 2.72
N GLU A 48 20.86 5.09 1.64
CA GLU A 48 21.68 6.30 1.62
C GLU A 48 20.87 7.52 1.17
N ARG A 49 21.26 8.69 1.68
CA ARG A 49 20.84 9.98 1.14
C ARG A 49 21.90 10.45 0.14
N SER A 50 21.53 10.49 -1.13
CA SER A 50 22.43 10.88 -2.21
C SER A 50 22.56 12.40 -2.35
N SER A 51 23.54 12.84 -3.14
CA SER A 51 23.83 14.26 -3.38
C SER A 51 22.70 15.03 -4.06
N ASP A 52 21.88 14.37 -4.87
CA ASP A 52 20.65 14.93 -5.47
C ASP A 52 19.46 14.95 -4.50
N GLY A 53 19.68 14.55 -3.24
CA GLY A 53 18.68 14.61 -2.18
C GLY A 53 17.68 13.47 -2.16
N ALA A 54 17.79 12.44 -3.02
CA ALA A 54 16.93 11.26 -2.99
C ALA A 54 17.40 10.21 -1.96
N VAL A 55 16.50 9.30 -1.58
CA VAL A 55 16.82 8.13 -0.75
C VAL A 55 16.99 6.92 -1.66
N ARG A 56 18.15 6.26 -1.60
CA ARG A 56 18.50 5.12 -2.45
C ARG A 56 18.79 3.88 -1.63
N THR A 57 18.42 2.70 -2.13
CA THR A 57 18.93 1.43 -1.60
C THR A 57 20.42 1.28 -1.90
N SER A 58 21.19 0.75 -0.95
CA SER A 58 22.61 0.46 -1.13
C SER A 58 22.86 -0.41 -2.37
N ALA A 59 23.87 -0.04 -3.15
CA ALA A 59 24.26 -0.75 -4.37
C ALA A 59 24.73 -2.20 -4.11
N SER A 60 25.10 -2.53 -2.87
CA SER A 60 25.46 -3.88 -2.45
C SER A 60 24.25 -4.83 -2.38
N LEU A 61 23.02 -4.30 -2.32
CA LEU A 61 21.78 -5.05 -2.21
C LEU A 61 21.19 -5.34 -3.60
N THR A 62 21.64 -6.44 -4.20
CA THR A 62 21.39 -6.74 -5.62
C THR A 62 20.09 -7.50 -5.90
N THR A 63 19.38 -7.97 -4.87
CA THR A 63 18.10 -8.70 -5.02
C THR A 63 16.96 -8.01 -4.27
N PRO A 64 15.70 -8.18 -4.73
CA PRO A 64 14.54 -7.67 -3.99
C PRO A 64 14.47 -8.16 -2.55
N ASP A 65 14.83 -9.43 -2.31
CA ASP A 65 14.80 -10.02 -0.97
C ASP A 65 15.89 -9.42 -0.07
N ALA A 66 17.10 -9.20 -0.59
CA ALA A 66 18.17 -8.53 0.15
C ALA A 66 17.79 -7.10 0.53
N ARG A 67 17.19 -6.35 -0.41
CA ARG A 67 16.68 -5.00 -0.16
C ARG A 67 15.58 -4.98 0.90
N SER A 68 14.63 -5.92 0.80
CA SER A 68 13.53 -6.07 1.77
C SER A 68 14.06 -6.39 3.17
N ALA A 69 14.97 -7.36 3.27
CA ALA A 69 15.58 -7.77 4.53
C ALA A 69 16.40 -6.65 5.18
N ALA A 70 17.10 -5.83 4.38
CA ALA A 70 17.92 -4.74 4.87
C ALA A 70 17.10 -3.59 5.49
N ILE A 71 15.94 -3.25 4.90
CA ILE A 71 15.11 -2.14 5.41
C ILE A 71 14.12 -2.57 6.50
N ALA A 72 13.74 -3.84 6.55
CA ALA A 72 12.71 -4.34 7.48
C ALA A 72 12.99 -4.02 8.96
N PRO A 73 14.23 -4.15 9.49
CA PRO A 73 14.55 -3.75 10.87
C PRO A 73 14.33 -2.26 11.13
N GLY A 74 14.66 -1.40 10.17
CA GLY A 74 14.44 0.04 10.27
C GLY A 74 12.96 0.40 10.27
N LEU A 75 12.15 -0.23 9.40
CA LEU A 75 10.69 -0.08 9.42
C LEU A 75 10.10 -0.57 10.75
N ARG A 76 10.59 -1.68 11.28
CA ARG A 76 10.17 -2.19 12.61
C ARG A 76 10.53 -1.21 13.72
N LYS A 77 11.72 -0.62 13.68
CA LYS A 77 12.14 0.41 14.65
C LYS A 77 11.21 1.61 14.61
N LEU A 78 10.95 2.15 13.41
CA LEU A 78 10.01 3.27 13.25
C LEU A 78 8.59 2.94 13.69
N HIS A 79 8.16 1.68 13.58
CA HIS A 79 6.91 1.23 14.16
C HIS A 79 6.94 1.26 15.69
N ASN A 80 7.98 0.71 16.31
CA ASN A 80 8.16 0.71 17.77
C ASN A 80 8.24 2.14 18.34
N ASP A 81 8.82 3.07 17.57
CA ASP A 81 8.93 4.49 17.93
C ASP A 81 7.61 5.27 17.68
N GLY A 82 6.56 4.60 17.18
CA GLY A 82 5.23 5.18 16.94
C GLY A 82 5.11 6.01 15.66
N VAL A 83 6.14 6.05 14.80
CA VAL A 83 6.12 6.75 13.51
C VAL A 83 5.26 6.01 12.49
N ILE A 84 5.44 4.69 12.38
CA ILE A 84 4.61 3.82 11.54
C ILE A 84 3.52 3.21 12.42
N THR A 85 2.25 3.41 12.07
CA THR A 85 1.10 2.92 12.86
C THR A 85 0.19 2.02 12.04
N GLY A 86 -0.53 1.12 12.71
CA GLY A 86 -1.43 0.18 12.03
C GLY A 86 -0.71 -0.98 11.36
N TRP A 87 0.33 -1.51 12.00
CA TRP A 87 1.00 -2.73 11.57
C TRP A 87 0.00 -3.89 11.49
N ARG A 88 0.06 -4.69 10.42
CA ARG A 88 -0.91 -5.74 10.09
C ARG A 88 -0.28 -7.11 9.83
N ASP A 89 1.05 -7.17 9.84
CA ASP A 89 1.82 -8.33 9.36
C ASP A 89 1.43 -8.71 7.93
N GLU A 90 1.16 -7.69 7.11
CA GLU A 90 0.78 -7.81 5.71
C GLU A 90 1.83 -7.14 4.84
N ILE A 91 2.40 -7.91 3.91
CA ILE A 91 3.49 -7.44 3.06
C ILE A 91 2.94 -6.95 1.73
N PHE A 92 3.33 -5.72 1.34
CA PHE A 92 3.02 -5.12 0.06
C PHE A 92 4.24 -5.11 -0.86
N PRO A 93 4.04 -5.31 -2.18
CA PRO A 93 5.10 -5.22 -3.15
C PRO A 93 5.39 -3.75 -3.50
N CYS A 94 6.67 -3.37 -3.55
CA CYS A 94 7.08 -2.10 -4.14
C CYS A 94 7.50 -2.33 -5.59
N THR A 95 6.64 -1.91 -6.53
CA THR A 95 6.81 -2.18 -7.96
C THR A 95 6.71 -0.89 -8.79
N MET A 96 7.17 -0.96 -10.04
CA MET A 96 6.96 0.12 -11.02
C MET A 96 5.56 0.12 -11.63
N GLY A 97 4.71 -0.86 -11.30
CA GLY A 97 3.37 -1.00 -11.85
C GLY A 97 2.76 -2.37 -11.53
N TYR A 98 1.45 -2.48 -11.70
CA TYR A 98 0.75 -3.74 -11.50
C TYR A 98 1.31 -4.86 -12.40
N GLY A 99 1.43 -6.08 -11.87
CA GLY A 99 1.95 -7.24 -12.59
C GLY A 99 3.45 -7.21 -12.89
N ARG A 100 4.19 -6.23 -12.35
CA ARG A 100 5.66 -6.17 -12.43
C ARG A 100 6.26 -6.82 -11.20
N GLU A 101 7.41 -7.48 -11.38
CA GLU A 101 8.19 -8.02 -10.28
C GLU A 101 8.52 -6.93 -9.25
N PRO A 102 8.44 -7.25 -7.94
CA PRO A 102 8.77 -6.31 -6.89
C PRO A 102 10.27 -6.02 -6.85
N LEU A 103 10.60 -4.74 -6.69
CA LEU A 103 11.97 -4.28 -6.48
C LEU A 103 12.41 -4.43 -5.02
N LEU A 104 11.43 -4.38 -4.11
CA LEU A 104 11.52 -4.79 -2.71
C LEU A 104 10.10 -4.99 -2.16
N ARG A 105 10.00 -5.43 -0.91
CA ARG A 105 8.74 -5.67 -0.19
C ARG A 105 8.78 -4.98 1.16
N VAL A 106 7.65 -4.42 1.55
CA VAL A 106 7.51 -3.66 2.81
C VAL A 106 6.23 -4.04 3.51
N GLU A 107 6.15 -3.73 4.80
CA GLU A 107 4.88 -3.86 5.49
C GLU A 107 3.88 -2.79 5.01
N ARG A 108 2.62 -3.19 4.81
CA ARG A 108 1.50 -2.36 4.33
C ARG A 108 1.38 -1.00 5.02
N ALA A 109 1.56 -0.92 6.33
CA ALA A 109 1.52 0.28 7.14
C ALA A 109 2.60 1.31 6.76
N ALA A 110 3.73 0.84 6.21
CA ALA A 110 4.79 1.71 5.72
C ALA A 110 4.49 2.25 4.30
N ALA A 111 3.62 1.60 3.52
CA ALA A 111 3.45 1.89 2.09
C ALA A 111 3.07 3.35 1.81
N SER A 112 2.16 3.94 2.60
CA SER A 112 1.74 5.33 2.42
C SER A 112 2.84 6.33 2.77
N LEU A 113 3.62 6.07 3.82
CA LEU A 113 4.75 6.92 4.24
C LEU A 113 5.92 6.83 3.25
N LEU A 114 6.11 5.65 2.65
CA LEU A 114 7.07 5.43 1.57
C LEU A 114 6.62 6.06 0.23
N GLY A 115 5.34 6.46 0.14
CA GLY A 115 4.74 6.99 -1.08
C GLY A 115 4.74 5.98 -2.22
N VAL A 116 4.77 4.67 -1.91
CA VAL A 116 4.79 3.61 -2.93
C VAL A 116 3.39 3.31 -3.43
N ARG A 117 3.32 2.77 -4.65
CA ARG A 117 2.05 2.30 -5.23
C ARG A 117 1.50 1.12 -4.41
N ALA A 118 0.24 1.21 -4.04
CA ALA A 118 -0.52 0.13 -3.45
C ALA A 118 -1.62 -0.33 -4.40
N PHE A 119 -1.98 -1.61 -4.33
CA PHE A 119 -3.03 -2.21 -5.13
C PHE A 119 -4.11 -2.79 -4.22
N GLY A 120 -5.31 -2.99 -4.76
CA GLY A 120 -6.44 -3.52 -4.03
C GLY A 120 -7.57 -3.95 -4.95
N VAL A 121 -8.54 -4.65 -4.39
CA VAL A 121 -9.74 -5.12 -5.07
C VAL A 121 -10.98 -4.47 -4.47
N HIS A 122 -11.97 -4.19 -5.31
CA HIS A 122 -13.24 -3.58 -4.91
C HIS A 122 -14.38 -4.28 -5.65
N VAL A 123 -15.38 -4.78 -4.91
CA VAL A 123 -16.46 -5.60 -5.47
C VAL A 123 -17.80 -4.87 -5.37
N ASN A 124 -18.43 -4.64 -6.51
CA ASN A 124 -19.81 -4.14 -6.58
C ASN A 124 -20.77 -5.32 -6.64
N GLY A 125 -21.39 -5.67 -5.51
CA GLY A 125 -22.44 -6.70 -5.47
C GLY A 125 -23.82 -6.08 -5.65
N PHE A 126 -24.60 -6.58 -6.60
CA PHE A 126 -25.95 -6.11 -6.87
C PHE A 126 -26.91 -7.27 -7.13
N VAL A 127 -28.21 -7.00 -6.96
CA VAL A 127 -29.29 -7.93 -7.32
C VAL A 127 -30.16 -7.30 -8.40
N THR A 128 -30.83 -8.13 -9.19
CA THR A 128 -31.88 -7.70 -10.11
C THR A 128 -33.22 -8.19 -9.59
N LEU A 129 -34.14 -7.24 -9.36
CA LEU A 129 -35.48 -7.50 -8.85
C LEU A 129 -36.38 -8.04 -9.98
N ALA A 130 -37.54 -8.60 -9.61
CA ALA A 130 -38.48 -9.18 -10.57
C ALA A 130 -39.03 -8.15 -11.58
N ASN A 131 -39.04 -6.87 -11.23
CA ASN A 131 -39.43 -5.76 -12.11
C ASN A 131 -38.29 -5.25 -13.01
N GLY A 132 -37.09 -5.86 -12.94
CA GLY A 132 -35.90 -5.48 -13.71
C GLY A 132 -35.03 -4.39 -13.07
N GLU A 133 -35.42 -3.83 -11.92
CA GLU A 133 -34.60 -2.85 -11.20
C GLU A 133 -33.36 -3.49 -10.57
N ARG A 134 -32.31 -2.68 -10.35
CA ARG A 134 -31.07 -3.13 -9.72
C ARG A 134 -30.86 -2.43 -8.38
N GLU A 135 -30.54 -3.20 -7.36
CA GLU A 135 -30.14 -2.71 -6.04
C GLU A 135 -28.69 -3.10 -5.74
N LEU A 136 -27.93 -2.17 -5.17
CA LEU A 136 -26.53 -2.36 -4.82
C LEU A 136 -26.39 -2.63 -3.33
N TRP A 137 -25.61 -3.65 -2.97
CA TRP A 137 -25.17 -3.85 -1.60
C TRP A 137 -24.07 -2.84 -1.25
N VAL A 138 -24.33 -2.04 -0.23
CA VAL A 138 -23.40 -1.02 0.27
C VAL A 138 -23.03 -1.35 1.70
N ALA A 139 -21.78 -1.70 1.95
CA ALA A 139 -21.32 -1.97 3.30
C ALA A 139 -21.18 -0.68 4.11
N LYS A 140 -21.25 -0.79 5.44
CA LYS A 140 -20.85 0.27 6.36
C LYS A 140 -19.66 -0.21 7.19
N ARG A 141 -18.54 0.50 7.06
CA ARG A 141 -17.31 0.15 7.77
C ARG A 141 -17.53 0.18 9.27
N ALA A 142 -16.98 -0.81 9.97
CA ALA A 142 -17.02 -0.87 11.42
C ALA A 142 -16.35 0.38 12.05
N LYS A 143 -16.79 0.76 13.24
CA LYS A 143 -16.34 1.99 13.92
C LYS A 143 -14.89 1.92 14.43
N ASP A 144 -14.37 0.72 14.56
CA ASP A 144 -13.02 0.39 15.02
C ASP A 144 -12.01 0.22 13.87
N LYS A 145 -12.44 0.32 12.59
CA LYS A 145 -11.50 0.32 11.46
C LYS A 145 -10.56 1.53 11.57
N GLN A 146 -9.25 1.28 11.46
CA GLN A 146 -8.22 2.33 11.53
C GLN A 146 -8.43 3.44 10.48
N THR A 147 -8.87 3.08 9.28
CA THR A 147 -9.13 4.02 8.18
C THR A 147 -10.61 4.12 7.89
N PHE A 148 -11.09 5.36 7.79
CA PHE A 148 -12.46 5.72 7.41
C PHE A 148 -13.58 5.02 8.21
N PRO A 149 -13.53 5.01 9.57
CA PRO A 149 -14.53 4.33 10.38
C PRO A 149 -15.94 4.88 10.14
N GLY A 150 -16.93 3.99 10.08
CA GLY A 150 -18.35 4.35 9.91
C GLY A 150 -18.77 4.87 8.53
N LYS A 151 -17.84 4.97 7.57
CA LYS A 151 -18.15 5.37 6.18
C LYS A 151 -18.79 4.22 5.40
N LEU A 152 -19.50 4.56 4.33
CA LEU A 152 -20.01 3.59 3.36
C LEU A 152 -18.85 3.08 2.49
N ASP A 153 -18.96 1.84 2.05
CA ASP A 153 -17.96 1.15 1.22
C ASP A 153 -18.65 0.25 0.18
N HIS A 154 -17.85 -0.37 -0.68
CA HIS A 154 -18.27 -1.45 -1.57
C HIS A 154 -18.83 -2.64 -0.76
N LEU A 155 -19.43 -3.63 -1.43
CA LEU A 155 -19.81 -4.87 -0.75
C LEU A 155 -18.59 -5.48 -0.04
N VAL A 156 -17.44 -5.50 -0.74
CA VAL A 156 -16.14 -5.99 -0.26
C VAL A 156 -15.05 -5.10 -0.84
N ALA A 157 -14.04 -4.76 -0.03
CA ALA A 157 -12.85 -4.03 -0.51
C ALA A 157 -11.58 -4.39 0.30
N GLY A 158 -10.54 -4.85 -0.39
CA GLY A 158 -9.31 -5.35 0.21
C GLY A 158 -8.05 -4.76 -0.39
N GLY A 159 -6.99 -4.68 0.41
CA GLY A 159 -5.63 -4.45 -0.12
C GLY A 159 -5.14 -5.70 -0.83
N LEU A 160 -4.20 -5.56 -1.77
CA LEU A 160 -3.59 -6.68 -2.47
C LEU A 160 -2.18 -6.94 -1.92
N PRO A 161 -1.99 -7.99 -1.11
CA PRO A 161 -0.68 -8.39 -0.61
C PRO A 161 0.28 -8.81 -1.74
N ASP A 162 1.57 -8.82 -1.43
CA ASP A 162 2.60 -9.38 -2.31
C ASP A 162 2.28 -10.83 -2.72
N GLY A 163 2.50 -11.15 -3.99
CA GLY A 163 2.28 -12.49 -4.55
C GLY A 163 0.83 -12.95 -4.67
N MET A 164 -0.15 -12.20 -4.17
CA MET A 164 -1.56 -12.59 -4.24
C MET A 164 -2.20 -12.16 -5.56
N ALA A 165 -2.84 -13.09 -6.27
CA ALA A 165 -3.65 -12.77 -7.44
C ALA A 165 -4.94 -12.03 -7.03
N PRO A 166 -5.43 -11.04 -7.80
CA PRO A 166 -6.65 -10.32 -7.46
C PRO A 166 -7.89 -11.22 -7.30
N SER A 167 -8.01 -12.29 -8.10
CA SER A 167 -9.12 -13.24 -7.97
C SER A 167 -9.10 -13.98 -6.62
N VAL A 168 -7.91 -14.35 -6.14
CA VAL A 168 -7.74 -14.97 -4.82
C VAL A 168 -8.06 -13.97 -3.72
N CYS A 169 -7.61 -12.72 -3.87
CA CYS A 169 -7.93 -11.63 -2.95
C CYS A 169 -9.45 -11.40 -2.87
N VAL A 170 -10.15 -11.33 -4.01
CA VAL A 170 -11.61 -11.20 -4.06
C VAL A 170 -12.28 -12.34 -3.29
N VAL A 171 -11.93 -13.60 -3.55
CA VAL A 171 -12.53 -14.75 -2.86
C VAL A 171 -12.31 -14.70 -1.34
N LYS A 172 -11.08 -14.40 -0.90
CA LYS A 172 -10.74 -14.27 0.53
C LYS A 172 -11.57 -13.17 1.19
N GLU A 173 -11.52 -11.95 0.66
CA GLU A 173 -12.17 -10.78 1.25
C GLU A 173 -13.70 -10.90 1.20
N CYS A 174 -14.25 -11.55 0.15
CA CYS A 174 -15.68 -11.88 0.06
C CYS A 174 -16.15 -12.77 1.22
N GLY A 175 -15.36 -13.80 1.56
CA GLY A 175 -15.65 -14.66 2.70
C GLY A 175 -15.54 -13.92 4.03
N GLU A 176 -14.45 -13.18 4.23
CA GLU A 176 -14.13 -12.50 5.50
C GLU A 176 -15.05 -11.32 5.82
N GLU A 177 -15.35 -10.46 4.83
CA GLU A 177 -16.06 -9.20 5.08
C GLU A 177 -17.57 -9.29 4.88
N ALA A 178 -18.03 -10.20 4.02
CA ALA A 178 -19.45 -10.28 3.61
C ALA A 178 -20.06 -11.68 3.73
N SER A 179 -19.30 -12.69 4.21
CA SER A 179 -19.75 -14.09 4.26
C SER A 179 -20.25 -14.62 2.91
N VAL A 180 -19.73 -14.07 1.80
CA VAL A 180 -20.05 -14.53 0.46
C VAL A 180 -19.33 -15.86 0.23
N PRO A 181 -20.06 -16.92 -0.13
CA PRO A 181 -19.45 -18.23 -0.29
C PRO A 181 -18.56 -18.27 -1.54
N GLU A 182 -17.49 -19.07 -1.47
CA GLU A 182 -16.47 -19.15 -2.52
C GLU A 182 -17.05 -19.47 -3.91
N TRP A 183 -18.07 -20.33 -4.00
CA TRP A 183 -18.70 -20.68 -5.29
C TRP A 183 -19.37 -19.50 -5.99
N LEU A 184 -19.74 -18.45 -5.24
CA LEU A 184 -20.34 -17.23 -5.76
C LEU A 184 -19.29 -16.14 -6.04
N ALA A 185 -18.16 -16.17 -5.33
CA ALA A 185 -17.09 -15.17 -5.47
C ALA A 185 -16.11 -15.47 -6.63
N LYS A 186 -16.21 -16.64 -7.26
CA LYS A 186 -15.33 -17.12 -8.35
C LYS A 186 -15.80 -16.70 -9.74
#